data_AF-A0A7X2TD09-F1
#
_entry.id   AF-A0A7X2TD09-F1
#
_cell.length_a   1.000
_cell.length_b   1.000
_cell.length_c   1.000
_cell.angle_alpha   90.00
_cell.angle_beta   90.00
_cell.angle_gamma   90.00
#
_symmetry.space_group_name_H-M   'P 1'
#
loop_
_entity.id
_entity.type
_entity.pdbx_description
1 polymer ?
#
loop_
_entity_poly.entity_id
_entity_poly.type
_entity_poly.pdbx_seq_one_letter_code
_entity_poly.pdbx_strand_id
1 'polypeptide(L)'
;MEQEPKIEDLTIAQILVTPPEELIYLVQARCQLKIPPTVETVEDMQVIGQLLSQSASEYSYLSTMAMIAKLRKRQLKREGADKKECEDALSREEIFQHFAGIMKATYDAASRLITVKQQVNEELKFTDGR
;
A
#
# COMPACT_ATOMS: atom_id res chain seq x y z
N MET A 1 25.45 9.85 -10.63
CA MET A 1 24.11 9.26 -10.56
C MET A 1 23.33 10.09 -9.56
N GLU A 2 22.43 10.94 -10.03
CA GLU A 2 21.50 11.64 -9.15
C GLU A 2 20.54 10.60 -8.54
N GLN A 3 20.36 10.61 -7.22
CA GLN A 3 19.35 9.76 -6.59
C GLN A 3 17.96 10.30 -6.96
N GLU A 4 17.10 9.44 -7.49
CA GLU A 4 15.69 9.80 -7.69
C GLU A 4 15.04 10.10 -6.33
N PRO A 5 14.21 11.15 -6.24
CA PRO A 5 13.58 11.55 -5.00
C PRO A 5 12.66 10.43 -4.49
N LYS A 6 12.58 10.24 -3.18
CA LYS A 6 11.61 9.31 -2.60
C LYS A 6 10.34 10.05 -2.21
N ILE A 7 9.20 9.36 -2.21
CA ILE A 7 7.93 9.98 -1.85
C ILE A 7 7.91 10.50 -0.41
N GLU A 8 8.71 9.89 0.48
CA GLU A 8 8.88 10.32 1.87
C GLU A 8 9.50 11.71 2.01
N ASP A 9 10.30 12.11 1.03
CA ASP A 9 11.02 13.39 1.03
C ASP A 9 10.14 14.53 0.49
N LEU A 10 8.95 14.20 -0.03
CA LEU A 10 8.02 15.16 -0.60
C LEU A 10 6.95 15.57 0.42
N THR A 11 6.65 16.86 0.44
CA THR A 11 5.47 17.37 1.14
C THR A 11 4.19 16.93 0.42
N ILE A 12 3.07 16.89 1.16
CA ILE A 12 1.74 16.61 0.56
C ILE A 12 1.46 17.55 -0.61
N ALA A 13 1.81 18.84 -0.50
CA ALA A 13 1.60 19.81 -1.57
C ALA A 13 2.38 19.45 -2.85
N GLN A 14 3.63 19.01 -2.71
CA GLN A 14 4.45 18.55 -3.83
C GLN A 14 3.84 17.29 -4.47
N ILE A 15 3.46 16.31 -3.64
CA ILE A 15 2.84 15.05 -4.10
C ILE A 15 1.56 15.32 -4.92
N LEU A 16 0.74 16.30 -4.50
CA LEU A 16 -0.52 16.64 -5.19
C LEU A 16 -0.33 17.35 -6.53
N VAL A 17 0.88 17.81 -6.85
CA VAL A 17 1.21 18.43 -8.14
C VAL A 17 2.16 17.59 -8.98
N THR A 18 2.77 16.54 -8.42
CA THR A 18 3.59 15.56 -9.16
C THR A 18 2.80 15.00 -10.36
N PRO A 19 3.38 14.92 -11.57
CA PRO A 19 2.73 14.28 -12.71
C PRO A 19 2.25 12.86 -12.36
N PRO A 20 1.05 12.43 -12.80
CA PRO A 20 0.53 11.10 -12.47
C PRO A 20 1.50 9.95 -12.80
N GLU A 21 2.21 10.03 -13.93
CA GLU A 21 3.16 9.01 -14.36
C GLU A 21 4.33 8.89 -13.39
N GLU A 22 4.89 10.01 -12.95
CA GLU A 22 5.98 10.06 -11.98
C GLU A 22 5.51 9.55 -10.60
N LEU A 23 4.30 9.94 -10.20
CA LEU A 23 3.71 9.53 -8.93
C LEU A 23 3.56 8.00 -8.83
N ILE A 24 3.25 7.31 -9.94
CA ILE A 24 3.17 5.84 -9.96
C ILE A 24 4.49 5.23 -9.51
N TYR A 25 5.62 5.68 -10.08
CA TYR A 25 6.94 5.12 -9.73
C TYR A 25 7.32 5.41 -8.29
N LEU A 26 7.04 6.62 -7.81
CA LEU A 26 7.28 7.03 -6.42
C LEU A 26 6.49 6.17 -5.42
N VAL A 27 5.20 5.98 -5.67
CA VAL A 27 4.34 5.16 -4.80
C VAL A 27 4.71 3.68 -4.91
N GLN A 28 5.03 3.19 -6.10
CA GLN A 28 5.44 1.81 -6.31
C GLN A 28 6.71 1.48 -5.54
N ALA A 29 7.72 2.35 -5.57
CA ALA A 29 8.98 2.15 -4.85
C ALA A 29 8.77 2.02 -3.33
N ARG A 30 7.83 2.79 -2.77
CA ARG A 30 7.42 2.70 -1.37
C ARG A 30 6.66 1.41 -1.03
N CYS A 31 5.84 0.92 -1.96
CA CYS A 31 4.93 -0.21 -1.73
C CYS A 31 5.53 -1.59 -2.07
N GLN A 32 6.84 -1.74 -2.19
CA GLN A 32 7.50 -3.02 -2.54
C GLN A 32 7.59 -3.97 -1.35
N LEU A 33 6.44 -4.47 -0.90
CA LEU A 33 6.38 -5.50 0.14
C LEU A 33 6.45 -6.90 -0.48
N LYS A 34 7.32 -7.75 0.07
CA LYS A 34 7.46 -9.14 -0.37
C LYS A 34 6.70 -10.06 0.58
N ILE A 35 5.76 -10.81 0.04
CA ILE A 35 5.07 -11.87 0.78
C ILE A 35 5.93 -13.14 0.66
N PRO A 36 6.33 -13.78 1.76
CA PRO A 36 7.04 -15.05 1.69
C PRO A 36 6.10 -16.15 1.16
N PRO A 37 6.64 -17.13 0.41
CA PRO A 37 5.82 -18.19 -0.19
C PRO A 37 5.27 -19.19 0.84
N THR A 38 5.96 -19.38 1.96
CA THR A 38 5.60 -20.30 3.04
C THR A 38 6.00 -19.71 4.39
N VAL A 39 5.48 -20.28 5.48
CA VAL A 39 5.76 -19.87 6.86
C VAL A 39 6.05 -21.12 7.66
N GLU A 40 7.33 -21.43 7.88
CA GLU A 40 7.72 -22.68 8.54
C GLU A 40 8.34 -22.45 9.92
N THR A 41 9.03 -21.33 10.09
CA THR A 41 9.81 -20.99 11.28
C THR A 41 9.16 -19.88 12.10
N VAL A 42 9.67 -19.66 13.32
CA VAL A 42 9.24 -18.53 14.17
C VAL A 42 9.73 -17.21 13.56
N GLU A 43 10.88 -17.22 12.92
CA GLU A 43 11.44 -16.10 12.17
C GLU A 43 10.52 -15.70 11.00
N ASP A 44 9.97 -16.66 10.26
CA ASP A 44 8.99 -16.39 9.20
C ASP A 44 7.72 -15.73 9.77
N MET A 45 7.27 -16.15 10.95
CA MET A 45 6.13 -15.53 11.63
C MET A 45 6.41 -14.07 12.03
N GLN A 46 7.66 -13.74 12.42
CA GLN A 46 8.05 -12.35 12.68
C GLN A 46 8.03 -11.52 11.41
N VAL A 47 8.51 -12.07 10.28
CA VAL A 47 8.47 -11.40 8.97
C VAL A 47 7.03 -11.13 8.55
N ILE A 48 6.11 -12.09 8.73
CA ILE A 48 4.69 -11.88 8.46
C ILE A 48 4.10 -10.80 9.38
N GLY A 49 4.48 -10.78 10.66
CA GLY A 49 4.04 -9.73 11.60
C GLY A 49 4.47 -8.32 11.15
N GLN A 50 5.70 -8.18 10.67
CA GLN A 50 6.19 -6.93 10.08
C GLN A 50 5.42 -6.56 8.80
N LEU A 51 5.19 -7.53 7.92
CA LEU A 51 4.44 -7.35 6.69
C LEU A 51 3.00 -6.88 6.94
N LEU A 52 2.32 -7.46 7.94
CA LEU A 52 0.99 -7.03 8.38
C LEU A 52 1.01 -5.57 8.87
N SER A 53 1.96 -5.22 9.73
CA SER A 53 2.04 -3.86 10.29
C SER A 53 2.35 -2.83 9.20
N GLN A 54 3.31 -3.12 8.32
CA GLN A 54 3.70 -2.24 7.22
C GLN A 54 2.54 -2.06 6.23
N SER A 55 1.96 -3.16 5.74
CA SER A 55 0.83 -3.07 4.80
C SER A 55 -0.39 -2.34 5.37
N ALA A 56 -0.71 -2.53 6.66
CA ALA A 56 -1.77 -1.78 7.32
C ALA A 56 -1.46 -0.27 7.42
N SER A 57 -0.22 0.08 7.78
CA SER A 57 0.22 1.48 7.84
C SER A 57 0.18 2.14 6.47
N GLU A 58 0.69 1.46 5.45
CA GLU A 58 0.70 1.96 4.07
C GLU A 58 -0.71 2.10 3.52
N TYR A 59 -1.58 1.11 3.76
CA TYR A 59 -2.99 1.21 3.41
C TYR A 59 -3.64 2.47 3.99
N SER A 60 -3.41 2.75 5.28
CA SER A 60 -3.95 3.93 5.94
C SER A 60 -3.43 5.22 5.29
N TYR A 61 -2.12 5.32 5.09
CA TYR A 61 -1.50 6.49 4.47
C TYR A 61 -2.06 6.76 3.06
N LEU A 62 -2.07 5.73 2.21
CA LEU A 62 -2.53 5.84 0.83
C LEU A 62 -4.03 6.17 0.76
N SER A 63 -4.84 5.60 1.65
CA SER A 63 -6.28 5.94 1.75
C SER A 63 -6.49 7.40 2.12
N THR A 64 -5.69 7.94 3.04
CA THR A 64 -5.70 9.37 3.37
C THR A 64 -5.28 10.23 2.18
N MET A 65 -4.22 9.85 1.46
CA MET A 65 -3.76 10.58 0.28
C MET A 65 -4.79 10.58 -0.85
N ALA A 66 -5.48 9.47 -1.09
CA ALA A 66 -6.60 9.41 -2.01
C ALA A 66 -7.72 10.39 -1.63
N MET A 67 -8.06 10.48 -0.34
CA MET A 67 -9.04 11.43 0.16
C MET A 67 -8.60 12.88 -0.07
N ILE A 68 -7.33 13.20 0.19
CA ILE A 68 -6.78 14.54 -0.04
C ILE A 68 -6.81 14.89 -1.54
N ALA A 69 -6.36 13.99 -2.41
CA ALA A 69 -6.40 14.18 -3.87
C ALA A 69 -7.83 14.42 -4.38
N LYS A 70 -8.80 13.65 -3.87
CA LYS A 70 -10.23 13.85 -4.15
C LYS A 70 -10.71 15.24 -3.75
N LEU A 71 -10.31 15.73 -2.58
CA LEU A 71 -10.63 17.08 -2.12
C LEU A 71 -9.97 18.14 -3.00
N ARG A 72 -8.71 17.94 -3.40
CA ARG A 72 -8.00 18.84 -4.32
C ARG A 72 -8.69 18.92 -5.68
N LYS A 73 -9.10 17.79 -6.27
CA LYS A 73 -9.90 17.76 -7.49
C LYS A 73 -11.19 18.55 -7.37
N ARG A 74 -11.92 18.40 -6.26
CA ARG A 74 -13.15 19.17 -5.99
C ARG A 74 -12.87 20.66 -5.86
N GLN A 75 -11.73 21.03 -5.27
CA GLN A 75 -11.32 22.43 -5.16
C GLN A 75 -11.01 23.02 -6.54
N LEU A 76 -10.21 22.33 -7.36
CA LEU A 76 -9.89 22.74 -8.73
C LEU A 76 -11.17 22.98 -9.56
N LYS A 77 -12.15 22.07 -9.48
CA LYS A 77 -13.45 22.23 -10.14
C LYS A 77 -14.22 23.47 -9.68
N ARG A 78 -14.13 23.84 -8.39
CA ARG A 78 -14.77 25.05 -7.84
C ARG A 78 -14.05 26.33 -8.27
N GLU A 79 -12.74 26.26 -8.45
CA GLU A 79 -11.89 27.36 -8.88
C GLU A 79 -11.94 27.60 -10.41
N GLY A 80 -12.61 26.73 -11.16
CA GLY A 80 -12.70 26.84 -12.62
C GLY A 80 -11.40 26.44 -13.33
N ALA A 81 -10.59 25.59 -12.67
CA ALA A 81 -9.40 24.98 -13.26
C ALA A 81 -9.75 24.25 -14.56
N ASP A 82 -8.75 24.10 -15.43
CA ASP A 82 -8.99 23.47 -16.71
C ASP A 82 -9.31 21.96 -16.58
N LYS A 83 -9.78 21.37 -17.68
CA LYS A 83 -10.11 19.94 -17.69
C LYS A 83 -8.88 19.08 -17.37
N LYS A 84 -7.71 19.45 -17.90
CA LYS A 84 -6.48 18.66 -17.74
C LYS A 84 -6.07 18.59 -16.28
N GLU A 85 -6.05 19.72 -15.57
CA GLU A 85 -5.73 19.77 -14.14
C GLU A 85 -6.69 18.92 -13.29
N CYS A 86 -7.98 18.93 -13.65
CA CYS A 86 -8.99 18.12 -12.98
C CYS A 86 -8.81 16.61 -13.23
N GLU A 87 -8.44 16.22 -14.45
CA GLU A 87 -8.15 14.82 -14.81
C GLU A 87 -6.84 14.35 -14.15
N ASP A 88 -5.78 15.16 -14.16
CA ASP A 88 -4.53 14.81 -13.47
C ASP A 88 -4.78 14.60 -11.96
N ALA A 89 -5.62 15.44 -11.35
CA ALA A 89 -6.01 15.27 -9.93
C ALA A 89 -6.85 14.00 -9.70
N LEU A 90 -7.69 13.61 -10.67
CA LEU A 90 -8.40 12.32 -10.64
C LEU A 90 -7.42 11.15 -10.74
N SER A 91 -6.47 11.18 -11.68
CA SER A 91 -5.48 10.12 -11.82
C SER A 91 -4.66 9.94 -10.55
N ARG A 92 -4.24 11.02 -9.87
CA ARG A 92 -3.57 10.92 -8.56
C ARG A 92 -4.45 10.25 -7.49
N GLU A 93 -5.74 10.60 -7.42
CA GLU A 93 -6.70 9.95 -6.53
C GLU A 93 -6.77 8.43 -6.81
N GLU A 94 -6.87 8.04 -8.07
CA GLU A 94 -6.97 6.64 -8.50
C GLU A 94 -5.68 5.86 -8.23
N ILE A 95 -4.51 6.47 -8.43
CA ILE A 95 -3.20 5.87 -8.10
C ILE A 95 -3.17 5.51 -6.61
N PHE A 96 -3.50 6.45 -5.73
CA PHE A 96 -3.51 6.18 -4.28
C PHE A 96 -4.54 5.11 -3.90
N GLN A 97 -5.73 5.13 -4.49
CA GLN A 97 -6.74 4.08 -4.26
C GLN A 97 -6.25 2.70 -4.70
N HIS A 98 -5.58 2.64 -5.85
CA HIS A 98 -5.05 1.40 -6.39
C HIS A 98 -3.98 0.80 -5.47
N PHE A 99 -2.99 1.59 -5.07
CA PHE A 99 -1.93 1.11 -4.17
C PHE A 99 -2.46 0.80 -2.77
N ALA A 100 -3.45 1.55 -2.27
CA ALA A 100 -4.15 1.17 -1.04
C ALA A 100 -4.78 -0.23 -1.19
N GLY A 101 -5.45 -0.51 -2.31
CA GLY A 101 -5.98 -1.84 -2.64
C GLY A 101 -4.90 -2.93 -2.62
N ILE A 102 -3.72 -2.67 -3.17
CA ILE A 102 -2.58 -3.61 -3.15
C ILE A 102 -2.12 -3.86 -1.71
N MET A 103 -1.97 -2.82 -0.89
CA MET A 103 -1.54 -2.95 0.50
C MET A 103 -2.57 -3.73 1.34
N LYS A 104 -3.86 -3.48 1.12
CA LYS A 104 -4.91 -4.29 1.73
C LYS A 104 -4.83 -5.76 1.31
N ALA A 105 -4.68 -6.04 0.02
CA ALA A 105 -4.55 -7.42 -0.47
C ALA A 105 -3.30 -8.12 0.11
N THR A 106 -2.21 -7.36 0.28
CA THR A 106 -0.98 -7.84 0.92
C THR A 106 -1.21 -8.20 2.38
N TYR A 107 -1.90 -7.35 3.13
CA TYR A 107 -2.31 -7.62 4.51
C TYR A 107 -3.17 -8.88 4.61
N ASP A 108 -4.19 -8.99 3.75
CA ASP A 108 -5.13 -10.11 3.75
C ASP A 108 -4.40 -11.43 3.45
N ALA A 109 -3.48 -11.43 2.48
CA ALA A 109 -2.65 -12.58 2.14
C ALA A 109 -1.71 -12.98 3.30
N ALA A 110 -1.03 -12.01 3.92
CA ALA A 110 -0.16 -12.24 5.07
C ALA A 110 -0.94 -12.83 6.26
N SER A 111 -2.14 -12.31 6.54
CA SER A 111 -3.02 -12.82 7.60
C SER A 111 -3.45 -14.26 7.30
N ARG A 112 -3.72 -14.57 6.02
CA ARG A 112 -4.12 -15.93 5.61
C ARG A 112 -3.01 -16.94 5.83
N LEU A 113 -1.75 -16.58 5.60
CA LEU A 113 -0.60 -17.46 5.83
C LEU A 113 -0.49 -17.86 7.31
N ILE A 114 -0.74 -16.94 8.25
CA ILE A 114 -0.78 -17.26 9.68
C ILE A 114 -1.88 -18.28 9.98
N THR A 115 -3.09 -18.05 9.45
CA THR A 115 -4.21 -18.98 9.67
C THR A 115 -3.89 -20.37 9.14
N VAL A 116 -3.29 -20.48 7.96
CA VAL A 116 -2.88 -21.78 7.38
C VAL A 116 -1.84 -22.45 8.29
N LYS A 117 -0.83 -21.73 8.77
CA LYS A 117 0.18 -22.30 9.68
C LYS A 117 -0.42 -22.76 11.01
N GLN A 118 -1.39 -22.02 11.56
CA GLN A 118 -2.13 -22.43 12.75
C GLN A 118 -2.87 -23.75 12.53
N GLN A 119 -3.59 -23.88 11.42
CA GLN A 119 -4.33 -25.11 11.07
C GLN A 119 -3.39 -26.31 10.90
N VAL A 120 -2.26 -26.14 10.20
CA VAL A 120 -1.25 -27.21 10.04
C VAL A 120 -0.68 -27.64 11.39
N ASN A 121 -0.34 -26.69 12.26
CA ASN A 121 0.18 -27.01 13.60
C ASN A 121 -0.86 -27.70 14.49
N GLU A 122 -2.15 -27.36 14.34
CA GLU A 122 -3.24 -28.05 15.03
C GLU A 122 -3.38 -29.50 14.53
N GLU A 123 -3.38 -29.72 13.21
CA GLU A 123 -3.44 -31.06 12.61
C GLU A 123 -2.26 -31.94 13.07
N LEU A 124 -1.03 -31.41 13.06
CA LEU A 124 0.16 -32.14 13.51
C LEU A 124 0.06 -32.62 14.96
N LYS A 125 -0.47 -31.78 15.87
CA LYS A 125 -0.70 -32.14 17.27
C LYS A 125 -1.70 -33.29 17.42
N PHE A 126 -2.68 -33.40 16.53
CA PHE A 126 -3.64 -34.51 16.55
C PHE A 126 -3.05 -35.82 16.02
N THR A 127 -2.07 -35.77 15.11
CA THR A 127 -1.38 -36.97 14.61
C THR A 127 -0.31 -37.52 15.55
N ASP A 128 0.42 -36.67 16.30
CA ASP A 128 1.45 -37.12 17.26
C ASP A 128 0.86 -37.73 18.55
N GLY A 129 -0.45 -37.53 18.80
CA GLY A 129 -1.16 -38.06 19.96
C GLY A 129 -1.79 -39.44 19.78
N ARG A 130 -1.52 -40.14 18.66
CA ARG A 130 -1.97 -41.50 18.35
C ARG A 130 -0.79 -42.47 18.29
#